data_AF-A0AA41N8F0-F1
#
_entry.id   AF-A0AA41N8F0-F1
#
_cell.length_a   1.000
_cell.length_b   1.000
_cell.length_c   1.000
_cell.angle_alpha   90.00
_cell.angle_beta   90.00
_cell.angle_gamma   90.00
#
_symmetry.space_group_name_H-M   'P 1'
#
loop_
_entity.id
_entity.type
_entity.pdbx_description
1 polymer ?
#
loop_
_entity_poly.entity_id
_entity_poly.type
_entity_poly.pdbx_seq_one_letter_code
_entity_poly.pdbx_strand_id
1 'polypeptide(L)'
;MAVAKEKKKKVPAVPETLKKMRRNYAELKVKHLRKKSAQKMLQKARRKLIYEKAKHYHKEYRKMYRTEILMARMARKAGNFYVPAEPKLAFVIRIRGGGMKKKTTNFVEGGDVGNREDQINRLIRRMN
;
A
#
# COMPACT_ATOMS: atom_id res chain seq x y z
N MET A 1 -48.35 -62.46 -8.65
CA MET A 1 -48.21 -61.12 -9.26
C MET A 1 -46.74 -60.90 -9.59
N ALA A 2 -46.37 -60.88 -10.88
CA ALA A 2 -44.99 -60.64 -11.30
C ALA A 2 -44.71 -59.14 -11.43
N VAL A 3 -43.73 -58.63 -10.69
CA VAL A 3 -43.30 -57.22 -10.73
C VAL A 3 -42.53 -56.97 -12.02
N ALA A 4 -43.08 -56.11 -12.89
CA ALA A 4 -42.43 -55.71 -14.14
C ALA A 4 -41.15 -54.92 -13.83
N LYS A 5 -39.99 -55.45 -14.26
CA LYS A 5 -38.71 -54.72 -14.21
C LYS A 5 -38.76 -53.54 -15.17
N GLU A 6 -38.69 -52.34 -14.63
CA GLU A 6 -38.57 -51.08 -15.38
C GLU A 6 -37.35 -51.13 -16.31
N LYS A 7 -37.59 -51.04 -17.63
CA LYS A 7 -36.53 -50.96 -18.65
C LYS A 7 -35.86 -49.58 -18.55
N LYS A 8 -34.64 -49.52 -17.99
CA LYS A 8 -33.82 -48.30 -18.01
C LYS A 8 -33.57 -47.85 -19.46
N LYS A 9 -34.02 -46.63 -19.81
CA LYS A 9 -33.74 -45.99 -21.12
C LYS A 9 -32.22 -45.88 -21.33
N LYS A 10 -31.70 -46.42 -22.45
CA LYS A 10 -30.30 -46.24 -22.86
C LYS A 10 -30.10 -44.78 -23.28
N VAL A 11 -29.39 -44.00 -22.46
CA VAL A 11 -28.94 -42.65 -22.81
C VAL A 11 -27.87 -42.73 -23.91
N PRO A 12 -27.85 -41.79 -24.87
CA PRO A 12 -26.88 -41.80 -25.96
C PRO A 12 -25.46 -41.66 -25.40
N ALA A 13 -24.52 -42.44 -25.95
CA ALA A 13 -23.12 -42.38 -25.55
C ALA A 13 -22.57 -40.99 -25.88
N VAL A 14 -22.16 -40.25 -24.84
CA VAL A 14 -21.57 -38.91 -25.00
C VAL A 14 -20.35 -39.01 -25.92
N PRO A 15 -20.27 -38.18 -26.99
CA PRO A 15 -19.13 -38.14 -27.90
C PRO A 15 -17.80 -37.98 -27.16
N GLU A 16 -16.76 -38.69 -27.62
CA GLU A 16 -15.43 -38.69 -26.97
C GLU A 16 -14.79 -37.30 -26.94
N THR A 17 -15.02 -36.49 -27.97
CA THR A 17 -14.55 -35.10 -28.07
C THR A 17 -15.06 -34.25 -26.90
N LEU A 18 -16.34 -34.37 -26.56
CA LEU A 18 -16.95 -33.67 -25.43
C LEU A 18 -16.41 -34.17 -24.08
N LYS A 19 -16.16 -35.47 -23.94
CA LYS A 19 -15.52 -36.03 -22.72
C LYS A 19 -14.10 -35.47 -22.53
N LYS A 20 -13.31 -35.39 -23.61
CA LYS A 20 -11.95 -34.79 -23.59
C LYS A 20 -11.99 -33.30 -23.24
N MET A 21 -12.89 -32.51 -23.84
CA MET A 21 -13.04 -31.10 -23.48
C MET A 21 -13.43 -30.88 -22.01
N ARG A 22 -14.37 -31.68 -21.48
CA ARG A 22 -14.77 -31.60 -20.06
C ARG A 22 -13.62 -31.92 -19.10
N ARG A 23 -12.80 -32.92 -19.41
CA ARG A 23 -11.60 -33.26 -18.62
C ARG A 23 -10.59 -32.11 -18.63
N ASN A 24 -10.25 -31.60 -19.81
CA ASN A 24 -9.31 -30.48 -19.95
C ASN A 24 -9.78 -29.24 -19.18
N TYR A 25 -11.07 -28.90 -19.27
CA TYR A 25 -11.62 -27.76 -18.53
C TYR A 25 -11.59 -27.97 -17.01
N ALA A 26 -11.89 -29.18 -16.53
CA ALA A 26 -11.79 -29.53 -15.12
C ALA A 26 -10.35 -29.41 -14.60
N GLU A 27 -9.37 -29.89 -15.37
CA GLU A 27 -7.94 -29.79 -15.03
C GLU A 27 -7.46 -28.32 -15.00
N LEU A 28 -7.82 -27.53 -16.00
CA LEU A 28 -7.51 -26.09 -16.03
C LEU A 28 -8.14 -25.35 -14.85
N LYS A 29 -9.39 -25.68 -14.51
CA LYS A 29 -10.09 -25.10 -13.35
C LYS A 29 -9.36 -25.45 -12.05
N VAL A 30 -8.97 -26.71 -11.85
CA VAL A 30 -8.22 -27.15 -10.67
C VAL A 30 -6.86 -26.43 -10.60
N LYS A 31 -6.12 -26.34 -11.72
CA LYS A 31 -4.84 -25.64 -11.79
C LYS A 31 -4.98 -24.16 -11.43
N HIS A 32 -6.00 -23.49 -11.96
CA HIS A 32 -6.28 -22.09 -11.66
C HIS A 32 -6.61 -21.89 -10.17
N LEU A 33 -7.47 -22.73 -9.61
CA LEU A 33 -7.84 -22.66 -8.19
C LEU A 33 -6.63 -22.87 -7.26
N ARG A 34 -5.76 -23.84 -7.57
CA ARG A 34 -4.49 -24.07 -6.84
C ARG A 34 -3.55 -22.87 -6.94
N LYS A 35 -3.40 -22.27 -8.12
CA LYS A 35 -2.60 -21.06 -8.30
C LYS A 35 -3.16 -19.89 -7.49
N LYS A 36 -4.48 -19.70 -7.52
CA LYS A 36 -5.18 -18.63 -6.79
C LYS A 36 -5.01 -18.79 -5.27
N SER A 37 -5.15 -20.00 -4.74
CA SER A 37 -4.97 -20.26 -3.31
C SER A 37 -3.53 -20.01 -2.86
N ALA A 38 -2.55 -20.51 -3.62
CA ALA A 38 -1.13 -20.27 -3.36
C ALA A 38 -0.78 -18.77 -3.39
N GLN A 39 -1.24 -18.03 -4.41
CA GLN A 39 -1.04 -16.59 -4.50
C GLN A 39 -1.69 -15.83 -3.33
N LYS A 40 -2.88 -16.24 -2.89
CA LYS A 40 -3.56 -15.63 -1.74
C LYS A 40 -2.77 -15.84 -0.45
N MET A 41 -2.21 -17.04 -0.23
CA MET A 41 -1.34 -17.29 0.93
C MET A 41 -0.06 -16.46 0.89
N LEU A 42 0.57 -16.36 -0.29
CA LEU A 42 1.76 -15.52 -0.48
C LEU A 42 1.47 -14.04 -0.20
N GLN A 43 0.33 -13.51 -0.67
CA GLN A 43 -0.08 -12.14 -0.39
C GLN A 43 -0.33 -11.89 1.10
N LYS A 44 -0.95 -12.85 1.80
CA LYS A 44 -1.13 -12.75 3.26
C LYS A 44 0.21 -12.68 3.99
N ALA A 45 1.15 -13.55 3.64
CA ALA A 45 2.49 -13.54 4.23
C ALA A 45 3.22 -12.21 3.97
N ARG A 46 3.18 -11.72 2.72
CA ARG A 46 3.77 -10.42 2.35
C ARG A 46 3.12 -9.26 3.12
N ARG A 47 1.80 -9.25 3.27
CA ARG A 47 1.09 -8.20 4.01
C ARG A 47 1.49 -8.17 5.48
N LYS A 48 1.62 -9.35 6.11
CA LYS A 48 2.13 -9.45 7.49
C LYS A 48 3.54 -8.88 7.61
N LEU A 49 4.43 -9.22 6.68
CA LEU A 49 5.80 -8.68 6.65
C LEU A 49 5.82 -7.15 6.51
N ILE A 50 5.03 -6.60 5.58
CA ILE A 50 4.96 -5.14 5.37
C ILE A 50 4.45 -4.43 6.62
N TYR A 51 3.45 -5.03 7.29
CA TYR A 51 2.89 -4.48 8.52
C TYR A 51 3.95 -4.41 9.63
N GLU A 52 4.68 -5.49 9.87
CA GLU A 52 5.75 -5.49 10.89
C GLU A 52 6.87 -4.50 10.54
N LYS A 53 7.25 -4.40 9.26
CA LYS A 53 8.22 -3.39 8.79
C LYS A 53 7.74 -1.96 9.04
N ALA A 54 6.48 -1.66 8.72
CA ALA A 54 5.91 -0.34 8.95
C ALA A 54 5.89 0.02 10.44
N LYS A 55 5.51 -0.94 11.29
CA LYS A 55 5.53 -0.79 12.75
C LYS A 55 6.95 -0.51 13.27
N HIS A 56 7.96 -1.22 12.74
CA HIS A 56 9.36 -0.98 13.08
C HIS A 56 9.78 0.45 12.72
N TYR A 57 9.57 0.88 11.48
CA TYR A 57 9.95 2.21 11.02
C TYR A 57 9.25 3.32 11.79
N HIS A 58 7.96 3.16 12.13
CA HIS A 58 7.27 4.13 12.97
C HIS A 58 7.96 4.32 14.33
N LYS A 59 8.34 3.21 14.98
CA LYS A 59 9.04 3.25 16.27
C LYS A 59 10.42 3.89 16.14
N GLU A 60 11.15 3.55 15.08
CA GLU A 60 12.48 4.08 14.77
C GLU A 60 12.46 5.59 14.61
N TYR A 61 11.60 6.13 13.72
CA TYR A 61 11.49 7.57 13.48
C TYR A 61 11.06 8.33 14.74
N ARG A 62 10.12 7.78 15.52
CA ARG A 62 9.71 8.38 16.80
C ARG A 62 10.86 8.42 17.80
N LYS A 63 11.70 7.38 17.85
CA LYS A 63 12.88 7.33 18.71
C LYS A 63 13.91 8.36 18.26
N MET A 64 14.25 8.40 16.98
CA MET A 64 15.22 9.36 16.40
C MET A 64 14.84 10.81 16.71
N TYR A 65 13.58 11.18 16.48
CA TYR A 65 13.10 12.54 16.80
C TYR A 65 13.24 12.88 18.29
N ARG A 66 12.89 11.93 19.16
CA ARG A 66 13.03 12.12 20.61
C ARG A 66 14.48 12.20 21.05
N THR A 67 15.37 11.39 20.48
CA THR A 67 16.79 11.42 20.83
C THR A 67 17.43 12.76 20.48
N GLU A 68 17.07 13.36 19.34
CA GLU A 68 17.54 14.68 18.94
C GLU A 68 17.16 15.75 19.99
N ILE A 69 15.88 15.75 20.40
CA ILE A 69 15.37 16.66 21.44
C ILE A 69 16.10 16.42 22.78
N LEU A 70 16.32 15.17 23.14
CA LEU A 70 17.03 14.82 24.38
C LEU A 70 18.47 15.32 24.35
N MET A 71 19.21 15.13 23.25
CA MET A 71 20.58 15.62 23.09
C MET A 71 20.66 17.13 23.23
N ALA A 72 19.77 17.87 22.56
CA ALA A 72 19.69 19.31 22.69
C ALA A 72 19.40 19.77 24.14
N ARG A 73 18.53 19.06 24.86
CA ARG A 73 18.23 19.36 26.28
C ARG A 73 19.40 19.04 27.21
N MET A 74 20.09 17.91 27.00
CA MET A 74 21.26 17.53 27.78
C MET A 74 22.39 18.55 27.63
N ALA A 75 22.66 18.99 26.40
CA ALA A 75 23.66 20.02 26.13
C ALA A 75 23.31 21.33 26.86
N ARG A 76 22.07 21.83 26.73
CA ARG A 76 21.60 23.02 27.45
C ARG A 76 21.74 22.87 28.97
N LYS A 77 21.38 21.71 29.53
CA LYS A 77 21.51 21.42 30.95
C LYS A 77 22.98 21.48 31.42
N ALA A 78 23.89 21.00 30.58
CA ALA A 78 25.32 21.04 30.85
C ALA A 78 25.98 22.41 30.54
N GLY A 79 25.22 23.39 30.03
CA GLY A 79 25.76 24.68 29.58
C GLY A 79 26.50 24.62 28.24
N ASN A 80 26.45 23.48 27.54
CA ASN A 80 27.10 23.26 26.25
C ASN A 80 26.11 23.42 25.08
N PHE A 81 26.64 23.48 23.85
CA PHE A 81 25.84 23.56 22.63
C PHE A 81 25.79 22.22 21.90
N TYR A 82 24.62 21.89 21.35
CA TYR A 82 24.43 20.72 20.48
C TYR A 82 24.22 21.18 19.05
N VAL A 83 25.03 20.67 18.12
CA VAL A 83 24.92 20.93 16.68
C VAL A 83 24.33 19.67 16.03
N PRO A 84 23.13 19.75 15.42
CA PRO A 84 22.52 18.62 14.76
C PRO A 84 23.29 18.24 13.48
N ALA A 85 23.13 17.00 13.02
CA ALA A 85 23.74 16.55 11.78
C ALA A 85 23.13 17.28 10.56
N GLU A 86 23.96 17.57 9.56
CA GLU A 86 23.50 18.19 8.33
C GLU A 86 22.50 17.28 7.57
N PRO A 87 21.44 17.86 6.97
CA PRO A 87 20.45 17.08 6.25
C PRO A 87 21.06 16.44 5.00
N LYS A 88 20.88 15.13 4.85
CA LYS A 88 21.43 14.36 3.72
C LYS A 88 20.56 14.38 2.46
N LEU A 89 19.29 14.75 2.59
CA LEU A 89 18.30 14.68 1.51
C LEU A 89 17.69 16.06 1.28
N ALA A 90 17.64 16.48 0.02
CA ALA A 90 16.98 17.69 -0.42
C ALA A 90 15.85 17.36 -1.40
N PHE A 91 14.70 18.05 -1.28
CA PHE A 91 13.61 17.98 -2.24
C PHE A 91 13.63 19.23 -3.12
N VAL A 92 14.02 19.09 -4.39
CA VAL A 92 14.17 20.20 -5.33
C VAL A 92 12.99 20.22 -6.30
N ILE A 93 12.27 21.34 -6.33
CA ILE A 93 11.19 21.59 -7.28
C ILE A 93 11.64 22.63 -8.30
N ARG A 94 11.48 22.35 -9.59
CA ARG A 94 11.75 23.33 -10.65
C ARG A 94 10.67 24.42 -10.63
N ILE A 95 11.07 25.65 -10.32
CA ILE A 95 10.14 26.80 -10.22
C ILE A 95 9.99 27.62 -11.51
N ARG A 96 10.84 27.39 -12.54
CA ARG A 96 10.78 28.10 -13.83
C ARG A 96 10.95 27.16 -15.02
N GLY A 97 9.99 27.19 -15.95
CA GLY A 97 10.17 26.74 -17.34
C GLY A 97 10.82 27.86 -18.16
N GLY A 98 11.65 27.54 -19.16
CA GLY A 98 12.30 28.54 -20.01
C GLY A 98 11.28 29.54 -20.57
N GLY A 99 11.56 30.84 -20.44
CA GLY A 99 10.86 31.91 -21.16
C GLY A 99 9.78 32.73 -20.42
N MET A 100 9.30 32.36 -19.23
CA MET A 100 8.25 33.14 -18.55
C MET A 100 8.58 33.51 -17.10
N LYS A 101 8.33 34.78 -16.71
CA LYS A 101 8.29 35.21 -15.31
C LYS A 101 7.07 34.58 -14.64
N LYS A 102 7.24 33.50 -13.87
CA LYS A 102 6.21 33.08 -12.91
C LYS A 102 6.36 33.86 -11.61
N LYS A 103 5.38 34.72 -11.32
CA LYS A 103 5.03 35.18 -9.97
C LYS A 103 3.68 34.53 -9.63
N THR A 104 3.69 33.31 -9.10
CA THR A 104 2.53 32.89 -8.31
C THR A 104 2.52 33.77 -7.08
N THR A 105 1.44 34.51 -6.87
CA THR A 105 1.24 35.35 -5.68
C THR A 105 1.33 34.49 -4.42
N ASN A 106 1.86 35.05 -3.33
CA ASN A 106 1.90 34.33 -2.05
C ASN A 106 0.47 34.08 -1.57
N PHE A 107 0.25 33.03 -0.79
CA PHE A 107 -1.09 32.73 -0.24
C PHE A 107 -1.71 33.89 0.55
N VAL A 108 -0.88 34.65 1.26
CA VAL A 108 -1.27 35.87 1.98
C VAL A 108 -1.77 36.98 1.03
N GLU A 109 -1.38 36.93 -0.24
CA GLU A 109 -1.78 37.86 -1.30
C GLU A 109 -2.89 37.28 -2.21
N GLY A 110 -3.57 36.21 -1.79
CA GLY A 110 -4.65 35.58 -2.56
C GLY A 110 -4.17 34.65 -3.68
N GLY A 111 -2.90 34.24 -3.65
CA GLY A 111 -2.36 33.24 -4.56
C GLY A 111 -2.39 31.80 -4.02
N ASP A 112 -1.93 30.87 -4.84
CA ASP A 112 -1.97 29.44 -4.52
C ASP A 112 -0.65 28.88 -3.94
N VAL A 113 0.35 29.73 -3.70
CA VAL A 113 1.72 29.30 -3.34
C VAL A 113 2.13 29.72 -1.93
N GLY A 114 2.69 28.77 -1.19
CA GLY A 114 3.20 28.97 0.17
C GLY A 114 2.17 28.73 1.28
N ASN A 115 2.58 27.99 2.31
CA ASN A 115 1.93 27.75 3.60
C ASN A 115 0.41 27.43 3.63
N ARG A 116 0.04 26.21 3.21
CA ARG A 116 -1.27 25.59 3.57
C ARG A 116 -1.22 24.78 4.85
N GLU A 117 -0.07 24.73 5.54
CA GLU A 117 0.18 23.78 6.64
C GLU A 117 -0.82 24.00 7.79
N ASP A 118 -1.09 25.26 8.14
CA ASP A 118 -2.07 25.61 9.17
C ASP A 118 -3.53 25.30 8.77
N GLN A 119 -3.88 25.46 7.50
CA GLN A 119 -5.22 25.17 6.99
C GLN A 119 -5.47 23.67 6.86
N ILE A 120 -4.45 22.91 6.46
CA ILE A 120 -4.47 21.45 6.41
C ILE A 120 -4.55 20.88 7.83
N ASN A 121 -3.74 21.38 8.77
CA ASN A 121 -3.79 20.98 10.17
C ASN A 121 -5.16 21.30 10.81
N ARG A 122 -5.77 22.43 10.45
CA ARG A 122 -7.13 22.80 10.88
C ARG A 122 -8.19 21.86 10.30
N LEU A 123 -8.08 21.48 9.02
CA LEU A 123 -8.99 20.52 8.39
C LEU A 123 -8.90 19.15 9.05
N ILE A 124 -7.69 18.64 9.28
CA ILE A 124 -7.47 17.34 9.94
C ILE A 124 -8.09 17.33 11.35
N ARG A 125 -7.98 18.43 12.11
CA ARG A 125 -8.64 18.57 13.43
C ARG A 125 -10.16 18.65 13.38
N ARG A 126 -10.76 19.03 12.24
CA ARG A 126 -12.21 19.06 12.04
C ARG A 126 -12.76 17.70 11.59
N MET A 127 -11.89 16.87 10.98
CA MET A 127 -12.24 15.53 10.51
C MET A 127 -12.08 14.44 11.57
N ASN A 128 -11.33 14.71 12.64
CA ASN A 128 -11.19 13.86 13.82
C ASN A 128 -12.04 14.39 14.97
#